data_AF-A0A927KQT7-F1
#
_entry.id   AF-A0A927KQT7-F1
#
_cell.length_a   1.000
_cell.length_b   1.000
_cell.length_c   1.000
_cell.angle_alpha   90.00
_cell.angle_beta   90.00
_cell.angle_gamma   90.00
#
_symmetry.space_group_name_H-M   'P 1'
#
loop_
_entity.id
_entity.type
_entity.pdbx_description
1 polymer ?
#
loop_
_entity_poly.entity_id
_entity_poly.type
_entity_poly.pdbx_seq_one_letter_code
_entity_poly.pdbx_strand_id
1 'polypeptide(L)' 'MNTAGLSGANRLGVGVASQGGQSALAVGYQRLVGPRASVSLSAGFSGEDRSMSAGAGFSW' A
#
# COMPACT_ATOMS: atom_id res chain seq x y z
N MET A 1 -10.36 -11.28 -8.45
CA MET A 1 -9.44 -11.71 -7.38
C MET A 1 -10.04 -11.28 -6.06
N ASN A 2 -10.65 -12.20 -5.32
CA ASN A 2 -11.37 -11.93 -4.09
C ASN A 2 -10.38 -11.85 -2.93
N THR A 3 -10.28 -10.70 -2.25
CA THR A 3 -9.38 -10.52 -1.09
C THR A 3 -10.06 -10.79 0.25
N ALA A 4 -11.29 -11.33 0.25
CA ALA A 4 -12.05 -11.63 1.47
C ALA A 4 -11.50 -12.83 2.25
N GLY A 5 -10.52 -13.56 1.71
CA GLY A 5 -9.89 -14.74 2.31
C GLY A 5 -8.47 -14.56 2.85
N LEU A 6 -7.85 -13.38 2.74
CA LEU A 6 -6.58 -13.13 3.42
C LEU A 6 -6.87 -12.98 4.91
N SER A 7 -6.75 -14.07 5.66
CA SER A 7 -6.95 -14.17 7.12
C SER A 7 -6.09 -13.20 7.95
N GLY A 8 -5.21 -12.42 7.31
CA GLY A 8 -4.42 -11.38 7.96
C GLY A 8 -5.14 -10.04 7.97
N ALA A 9 -5.42 -9.52 9.17
CA ALA A 9 -5.76 -8.11 9.37
C ALA A 9 -4.66 -7.17 8.83
N ASN A 10 -3.45 -7.68 8.57
CA ASN A 10 -2.26 -6.95 8.19
C ASN A 10 -1.81 -7.40 6.79
N ARG A 11 -1.69 -6.46 5.85
CA ARG A 11 -1.16 -6.68 4.50
C ARG A 11 0.10 -5.84 4.34
N LEU A 12 1.17 -6.44 3.84
CA LEU A 12 2.39 -5.75 3.45
C LEU A 12 2.56 -5.92 1.94
N GLY A 13 3.00 -4.86 1.28
CA GLY A 13 3.26 -4.83 -0.15
C GLY A 13 4.53 -4.06 -0.44
N VAL A 14 5.25 -4.49 -1.46
CA VAL A 14 6.39 -3.76 -2.03
C VAL A 14 6.15 -3.65 -3.53
N GLY A 15 6.49 -2.51 -4.10
CA GLY A 15 6.32 -2.20 -5.51
C GLY A 15 7.61 -1.60 -6.06
N VAL A 16 7.92 -1.92 -7.29
CA VAL A 16 8.99 -1.28 -8.04
C VAL A 16 8.41 -0.80 -9.36
N ALA A 17 8.77 0.40 -9.77
CA ALA A 17 8.37 0.99 -11.02
C ALA A 17 9.60 1.60 -11.70
N SER A 18 9.62 1.57 -13.03
CA SER A 18 10.66 2.24 -13.81
C SER A 18 9.95 3.08 -14.87
N GLN A 19 10.26 4.37 -14.93
CA GLN A 19 9.66 5.29 -15.90
C GLN A 19 10.75 6.23 -16.42
N GLY A 20 10.93 6.32 -17.73
CA GLY A 20 11.89 7.26 -18.34
C GLY A 20 13.35 7.06 -17.93
N GLY A 21 13.73 5.87 -17.43
CA GLY A 21 15.07 5.60 -16.89
C GLY A 21 15.21 5.86 -15.39
N GLN A 22 14.18 6.38 -14.72
CA GLN A 22 14.14 6.54 -13.27
C GLN A 22 13.47 5.34 -12.61
N SER A 23 14.11 4.80 -11.57
CA SER A 23 13.56 3.73 -10.74
C SER A 23 12.86 4.32 -9.52
N ALA A 24 11.66 3.84 -9.25
CA ALA A 24 10.88 4.15 -8.07
C ALA A 24 10.62 2.85 -7.28
N LEU A 25 10.87 2.90 -5.98
CA LEU A 25 10.59 1.85 -5.02
C LEU A 25 9.45 2.32 -4.14
N ALA A 26 8.48 1.46 -3.87
CA ALA A 26 7.38 1.73 -2.97
C ALA A 26 7.23 0.58 -1.97
N VAL A 27 6.93 0.93 -0.73
CA VAL A 27 6.57 -0.03 0.32
C VAL A 27 5.26 0.42 0.93
N GLY A 28 4.38 -0.53 1.22
CA GLY A 28 3.04 -0.27 1.69
C GLY A 28 2.63 -1.26 2.76
N TYR A 29 1.92 -0.75 3.76
CA TYR A 29 1.27 -1.52 4.79
C TYR A 29 -0.20 -1.14 4.83
N GLN A 30 -1.07 -2.13 4.93
CA GLN A 30 -2.50 -1.92 5.06
C GLN A 30 -3.04 -2.81 6.17
N ARG A 31 -3.80 -2.22 7.08
CA ARG A 31 -4.50 -2.93 8.14
C ARG A 31 -6.01 -2.85 7.97
N LEU A 32 -6.69 -3.99 8.04
CA LEU A 32 -8.13 -4.04 8.23
C LEU A 32 -8.43 -3.79 9.71
N VAL A 33 -9.23 -2.76 9.96
CA VAL A 33 -9.68 -2.38 11.32
C VAL A 33 -10.97 -3.13 11.67
N GLY A 34 -11.72 -3.58 10.66
CA GLY A 34 -12.90 -4.41 10.82
C GLY A 34 -13.34 -5.02 9.48
N PRO A 35 -14.47 -5.74 9.45
CA PRO A 35 -14.97 -6.40 8.23
C PRO A 35 -15.30 -5.42 7.09
N ARG A 36 -15.46 -4.14 7.41
CA ARG A 36 -15.88 -3.08 6.49
C ARG A 36 -14.90 -1.92 6.41
N ALA A 37 -13.82 -1.93 7.17
CA ALA A 37 -12.92 -0.79 7.30
C ALA A 37 -11.45 -1.20 7.18
N SER A 38 -10.67 -0.42 6.43
CA SER A 38 -9.23 -0.58 6.28
C SER A 38 -8.51 0.76 6.40
N VAL A 39 -7.25 0.71 6.79
CA VAL A 39 -6.31 1.82 6.79
C VAL A 39 -5.03 1.38 6.11
N SER A 40 -4.41 2.25 5.34
CA SER A 40 -3.17 1.98 4.61
C SER A 40 -2.19 3.12 4.75
N LEU A 41 -0.91 2.79 4.71
CA LEU A 41 0.23 3.67 4.80
C LEU A 41 1.25 3.16 3.79
N SER A 42 1.79 4.03 2.95
CA SER A 42 2.82 3.67 1.99
C SER A 42 3.84 4.78 1.83
N ALA A 43 5.06 4.39 1.52
CA ALA A 43 6.16 5.28 1.22
C ALA A 43 6.76 4.92 -0.14
N GLY A 44 7.05 5.93 -0.95
CA GLY A 44 7.71 5.84 -2.24
C GLY A 44 9.07 6.53 -2.20
N PHE A 45 10.03 6.00 -2.94
CA PHE A 45 11.39 6.50 -3.06
C PHE A 45 11.77 6.46 -4.54
N SER A 46 12.21 7.57 -5.13
CA SER A 46 12.72 7.59 -6.50
C SER A 46 13.91 8.53 -6.59
N GLY A 47 15.11 7.97 -6.79
CA GLY A 47 16.35 8.75 -6.73
C GLY A 47 16.48 9.48 -5.39
N GLU A 48 16.38 10.80 -5.41
CA GLU A 48 16.44 11.69 -4.25
C GLU A 48 15.05 12.01 -3.67
N ASP A 49 13.98 11.77 -4.43
CA ASP A 49 12.61 12.05 -4.04
C ASP A 49 12.06 10.96 -3.13
N ARG A 50 11.38 11.39 -2.06
CA ARG A 50 10.72 10.51 -1.10
C ARG A 50 9.31 11.03 -0.87
N SER A 51 8.34 10.14 -1.00
CA SER A 51 6.93 10.45 -0.82
C SER A 51 6.32 9.48 0.17
N MET A 52 5.26 9.93 0.85
CA MET A 52 4.49 9.10 1.77
C MET A 52 3.01 9.42 1.60
N SER A 53 2.19 8.39 1.72
CA SER A 53 0.75 8.49 1.58
C SER A 53 0.05 7.61 2.60
N ALA A 54 -1.07 8.09 3.13
CA ALA A 54 -1.94 7.32 3.99
C ALA A 54 -3.34 7.29 3.37
N GLY A 55 -4.08 6.21 3.61
CA GLY A 55 -5.43 6.02 3.12
C GLY A 55 -6.30 5.30 4.14
N ALA A 56 -7.61 5.46 3.99
CA ALA A 56 -8.60 4.67 4.70
C ALA A 56 -9.69 4.25 3.71
N GLY A 57 -10.17 3.02 3.84
CA GLY A 57 -11.21 2.45 3.00
C GLY A 57 -12.39 2.00 3.85
N PHE A 58 -13.61 2.26 3.38
CA PHE A 58 -14.83 1.74 3.97
C PHE A 58 -15.71 1.09 2.89
N SER A 59 -16.37 -0.02 3.22
CA SER A 59 -17.25 -0.77 2.31
C SER A 59 -18.59 -1.05 2.98
N TRP A 60 -19.70 -0.80 2.29
CA TRP A 60 -21.06 -1.06 2.74
C TRP A 60 -21.76 -2.12 1.89
#